data_AF-A0A239M4B5-F1
#
_entry.id   AF-A0A239M4B5-F1
#
_cell.length_a   1.000
_cell.length_b   1.000
_cell.length_c   1.000
_cell.angle_alpha   90.00
_cell.angle_beta   90.00
_cell.angle_gamma   90.00
#
_symmetry.space_group_name_H-M   'P 1'
#
loop_
_entity.id
_entity.type
_entity.pdbx_description
1 polymer ?
#
loop_
_entity_poly.entity_id
_entity_poly.type
_entity_poly.pdbx_seq_one_letter_code
_entity_poly.pdbx_strand_id
1 'polypeptide(L)'
;MTDMSSEETEGETELFGDWLRVQMAEQKMSIQELADKTKISYPGIWNIYKGNTRYPRESTRKKISEALNQKVPEIIEKQIETEAQVSGHEWTDFSPYDLETIPEAGGVYAFYDITGRPVYVGKSRTNVRRRVKDHQTRFWFKAPLVERGSFLAIEDPNLCNTIEMILIKFMGTHALMNSKGVVRDVED
;
A
#
# COMPACT_ATOMS: atom_id res chain seq x y z
N MET A 1 1.11 -50.36 -15.04
CA MET A 1 0.38 -49.56 -16.03
C MET A 1 -0.49 -48.60 -15.24
N THR A 2 0.14 -47.63 -14.59
CA THR A 2 0.51 -46.32 -15.15
C THR A 2 -0.75 -45.55 -15.56
N ASP A 3 -1.25 -44.73 -14.65
CA ASP A 3 -1.33 -43.30 -14.95
C ASP A 3 -1.10 -42.51 -13.67
N MET A 4 0.16 -42.08 -13.51
CA MET A 4 0.55 -40.94 -12.71
C MET A 4 0.54 -39.75 -13.67
N SER A 5 -0.44 -38.89 -13.57
CA SER A 5 -0.43 -37.52 -14.12
C SER A 5 -1.61 -36.81 -13.47
N SER A 6 -1.48 -35.68 -12.79
CA SER A 6 -0.39 -34.73 -12.64
C SER A 6 -0.66 -33.99 -11.33
N GLU A 7 0.28 -34.05 -10.38
CA GLU A 7 0.34 -33.07 -9.31
C GLU A 7 0.66 -31.73 -9.98
N GLU A 8 -0.37 -30.92 -10.20
CA GLU A 8 -0.21 -29.48 -10.39
C GLU A 8 0.42 -28.95 -9.10
N THR A 9 1.74 -28.76 -9.10
CA THR A 9 2.36 -27.83 -8.18
C THR A 9 1.78 -26.45 -8.50
N GLU A 10 0.74 -26.06 -7.77
CA GLU A 10 0.30 -24.67 -7.61
C GLU A 10 1.56 -23.87 -7.29
N GLY A 11 2.12 -23.20 -8.29
CA GLY A 11 3.28 -22.34 -8.10
C GLY A 11 2.89 -21.27 -7.09
N GLU A 12 3.59 -21.24 -5.95
CA GLU A 12 3.44 -20.16 -4.97
C GLU A 12 3.45 -18.82 -5.72
N THR A 13 2.33 -18.09 -5.65
CA THR A 13 2.21 -16.81 -6.34
C THR A 13 3.22 -15.84 -5.71
N GLU A 14 4.37 -15.65 -6.36
CA GLU A 14 5.44 -14.79 -5.86
C GLU A 14 4.96 -13.33 -5.80
N LEU A 15 4.88 -12.76 -4.60
CA LEU A 15 4.56 -11.34 -4.44
C LEU A 15 5.78 -10.49 -4.81
N PHE A 16 5.57 -9.20 -5.11
CA PHE A 16 6.66 -8.26 -5.40
C PHE A 16 7.70 -8.19 -4.27
N GLY A 17 7.25 -8.28 -3.01
CA GLY A 17 8.13 -8.32 -1.85
C GLY A 17 9.01 -9.58 -1.82
N ASP A 18 8.51 -10.71 -2.33
CA ASP A 18 9.24 -11.98 -2.36
C ASP A 18 10.36 -11.92 -3.40
N TRP A 19 10.03 -11.45 -4.60
CA TRP A 19 11.02 -11.14 -5.64
C TRP A 19 12.09 -10.17 -5.13
N LEU A 20 11.68 -9.08 -4.47
CA LEU A 20 12.62 -8.11 -3.91
C LEU A 20 13.58 -8.78 -2.91
N ARG A 21 13.07 -9.64 -2.02
CA ARG A 21 13.89 -10.38 -1.04
C ARG A 21 14.95 -11.25 -1.72
N VAL A 22 14.56 -11.99 -2.76
CA VAL A 22 15.47 -12.84 -3.54
C VAL A 22 16.57 -11.99 -4.19
N GLN A 23 16.18 -10.94 -4.91
CA GLN A 23 17.14 -10.09 -5.63
C GLN A 23 18.12 -9.36 -4.69
N MET A 24 17.64 -8.89 -3.54
CA MET A 24 18.50 -8.30 -2.53
C MET A 24 19.49 -9.32 -1.93
N ALA A 25 19.03 -10.55 -1.66
CA ALA A 25 19.88 -11.60 -1.12
C ALA A 25 20.99 -12.03 -2.12
N GLU A 26 20.64 -12.21 -3.39
CA GLU A 26 21.58 -12.55 -4.46
C GLU A 26 22.68 -11.49 -4.63
N GLN A 27 22.31 -10.21 -4.50
CA GLN A 27 23.23 -9.08 -4.63
C GLN A 27 23.90 -8.68 -3.32
N LYS A 28 23.59 -9.36 -2.20
CA LYS A 28 24.03 -9.00 -0.83
C LYS A 28 23.72 -7.53 -0.49
N MET A 29 22.62 -7.01 -1.00
CA MET A 29 22.20 -5.62 -0.82
C MET A 29 21.32 -5.49 0.42
N SER A 30 21.64 -4.53 1.28
CA SER A 30 20.84 -4.17 2.45
C SER A 30 19.67 -3.24 2.09
N ILE A 31 18.67 -3.16 2.97
CA ILE A 31 17.54 -2.24 2.83
C ILE A 31 18.01 -0.78 2.79
N GLN A 32 19.02 -0.45 3.60
CA GLN A 32 19.58 0.90 3.65
C GLN A 32 20.24 1.28 2.31
N GLU A 33 21.06 0.39 1.75
CA GLU A 33 21.70 0.63 0.45
C GLU A 33 20.67 0.78 -0.68
N LEU A 34 19.61 -0.04 -0.68
CA LEU A 34 18.55 0.09 -1.69
C LEU A 34 17.75 1.38 -1.51
N ALA A 35 17.45 1.78 -0.28
CA ALA A 35 16.80 3.06 0.02
C ALA A 35 17.64 4.24 -0.51
N ASP A 36 18.95 4.21 -0.27
CA ASP A 36 19.87 5.26 -0.72
C ASP A 36 19.96 5.36 -2.25
N LYS A 37 19.93 4.22 -2.94
CA LYS A 37 19.92 4.14 -4.41
C LYS A 37 18.61 4.62 -5.04
N THR A 38 17.47 4.19 -4.49
CA THR A 38 16.14 4.45 -5.06
C THR A 38 15.56 5.80 -4.66
N LYS A 39 16.09 6.42 -3.61
CA LYS A 39 15.50 7.57 -2.92
C LYS A 39 14.11 7.30 -2.33
N ILE A 40 13.74 6.01 -2.20
CA ILE A 40 12.63 5.57 -1.37
C ILE A 40 13.17 5.46 0.05
N SER A 41 12.41 5.94 1.02
CA SER A 41 12.78 5.88 2.43
C SER A 41 13.01 4.44 2.89
N TYR A 42 13.85 4.28 3.93
CA TYR A 42 14.06 2.97 4.57
C TYR A 42 12.74 2.28 4.95
N PRO A 43 11.76 2.96 5.61
CA PRO A 43 10.45 2.35 5.90
C PRO A 43 9.67 1.96 4.63
N GLY A 44 9.80 2.72 3.54
CA GLY A 44 9.19 2.39 2.26
C GLY A 44 9.71 1.07 1.68
N ILE A 45 11.04 0.93 1.60
CA ILE A 45 11.67 -0.33 1.16
C ILE A 45 11.34 -1.47 2.13
N TRP A 46 11.38 -1.23 3.44
CA TRP A 46 11.05 -2.23 4.46
C TRP A 46 9.62 -2.75 4.32
N ASN A 47 8.64 -1.88 4.11
CA ASN A 47 7.24 -2.27 3.94
C ASN A 47 7.02 -3.10 2.67
N ILE A 48 7.73 -2.80 1.59
CA ILE A 48 7.72 -3.63 0.38
C ILE A 48 8.38 -4.98 0.66
N TYR A 49 9.57 -4.98 1.25
CA TYR A 49 10.33 -6.18 1.61
C TYR A 49 9.53 -7.13 2.52
N LYS A 50 8.75 -6.59 3.44
CA LYS A 50 7.87 -7.35 4.35
C LYS A 50 6.54 -7.78 3.74
N GLY A 51 6.19 -7.31 2.54
CA GLY A 51 4.89 -7.55 1.90
C GLY A 51 3.74 -6.69 2.44
N ASN A 52 4.02 -5.67 3.26
CA ASN A 52 3.01 -4.71 3.75
C ASN A 52 2.50 -3.79 2.64
N THR A 53 3.36 -3.52 1.65
CA THR A 53 3.02 -2.82 0.41
C THR A 53 2.91 -3.86 -0.69
N ARG A 54 1.71 -4.44 -0.87
CA ARG A 54 1.46 -5.51 -1.84
C ARG A 54 1.34 -4.97 -3.26
N TYR A 55 0.73 -3.80 -3.39
CA TYR A 55 0.52 -3.13 -4.68
C TYR A 55 1.28 -1.79 -4.74
N PRO A 56 2.63 -1.80 -4.78
CA PRO A 56 3.40 -0.58 -4.96
C PRO A 56 3.11 0.00 -6.35
N ARG A 57 3.00 1.33 -6.47
CA ARG A 57 2.82 2.02 -7.77
C ARG A 57 3.93 1.67 -8.77
N GLU A 58 3.62 1.74 -10.06
CA GLU A 58 4.54 1.40 -11.16
C GLU A 58 5.89 2.11 -11.02
N SER A 59 5.90 3.43 -10.78
CA SER A 59 7.16 4.16 -10.65
C SER A 59 8.03 3.71 -9.46
N THR A 60 7.41 3.18 -8.39
CA THR A 60 8.14 2.61 -7.25
C THR A 60 8.79 1.29 -7.66
N ARG A 61 8.04 0.43 -8.37
CA ARG A 61 8.56 -0.84 -8.90
C ARG A 61 9.72 -0.59 -9.87
N LYS A 62 9.56 0.39 -10.76
CA LYS A 62 10.60 0.83 -11.72
C LYS A 62 11.87 1.33 -11.03
N LYS A 63 11.74 2.21 -10.03
CA LYS A 63 12.91 2.70 -9.26
C LYS A 63 13.68 1.53 -8.62
N ILE A 64 12.96 0.57 -8.05
CA ILE A 64 13.56 -0.62 -7.40
C ILE A 64 14.25 -1.52 -8.42
N SER A 65 13.59 -1.84 -9.54
CA SER A 65 14.12 -2.71 -10.58
C SER A 65 15.37 -2.12 -11.25
N GLU A 66 15.36 -0.81 -11.52
CA GLU A 66 16.52 -0.07 -12.02
C GLU A 66 17.68 -0.06 -11.02
N ALA A 67 17.41 0.17 -9.72
CA ALA A 67 18.44 0.20 -8.68
C ALA A 67 19.10 -1.18 -8.44
N LEU A 68 18.36 -2.25 -8.69
CA LEU A 68 18.85 -3.65 -8.65
C LEU A 68 19.46 -4.08 -9.98
N ASN A 69 19.28 -3.32 -11.07
CA ASN A 69 19.63 -3.72 -12.43
C ASN A 69 19.02 -5.09 -12.81
N GLN A 70 17.75 -5.28 -12.46
CA GLN A 70 17.00 -6.53 -12.66
C GLN A 70 15.62 -6.22 -13.22
N LYS A 71 15.11 -7.08 -14.11
CA LYS A 71 13.74 -6.96 -14.61
C LYS A 71 12.78 -7.63 -13.63
N VAL A 72 11.68 -6.95 -13.29
CA VAL A 72 10.58 -7.57 -12.56
C VAL A 72 9.95 -8.64 -13.47
N PRO A 73 9.75 -9.89 -13.01
CA PRO A 73 9.08 -10.92 -13.79
C PRO A 73 7.71 -10.45 -14.29
N GLU A 74 7.39 -10.72 -15.55
CA GLU A 74 6.13 -10.26 -16.17
C GLU A 74 4.90 -10.84 -15.48
N ILE A 75 5.03 -12.03 -14.88
CA ILE A 75 3.96 -12.64 -14.09
C ILE A 75 3.61 -11.79 -12.85
N ILE A 76 4.63 -11.26 -12.16
CA ILE A 76 4.47 -10.40 -10.98
C ILE A 76 3.88 -9.05 -11.39
N GLU A 77 4.37 -8.44 -12.48
CA GLU A 77 3.80 -7.18 -12.98
C GLU A 77 2.32 -7.34 -13.33
N LYS A 78 1.96 -8.36 -14.13
CA LYS A 78 0.57 -8.62 -14.51
C LYS A 78 -0.32 -8.94 -13.32
N GLN A 79 0.20 -9.67 -12.34
CA GLN A 79 -0.53 -9.98 -11.12
C GLN A 79 -0.84 -8.70 -10.34
N ILE A 80 0.15 -7.83 -10.11
CA ILE A 80 -0.06 -6.55 -9.42
C ILE A 80 -1.06 -5.70 -10.20
N GLU A 81 -0.89 -5.56 -11.51
CA GLU A 81 -1.80 -4.79 -12.36
C GLU A 81 -3.23 -5.33 -12.31
N THR A 82 -3.43 -6.65 -12.27
CA THR A 82 -4.75 -7.26 -12.22
C THR A 82 -5.38 -7.13 -10.83
N GLU A 83 -4.64 -7.46 -9.78
CA GLU A 83 -5.13 -7.45 -8.39
C GLU A 83 -5.31 -6.03 -7.83
N ALA A 84 -4.55 -5.05 -8.34
CA ALA A 84 -4.70 -3.65 -7.98
C ALA A 84 -5.95 -3.01 -8.62
N GLN A 85 -6.61 -3.65 -9.59
CA GLN A 85 -7.81 -3.09 -10.21
C GLN A 85 -9.06 -3.50 -9.43
N VAL A 86 -9.77 -2.50 -8.91
CA VAL A 86 -11.02 -2.68 -8.16
C VAL A 86 -12.14 -1.96 -8.90
N SER A 87 -12.96 -2.70 -9.63
CA SER A 87 -14.11 -2.15 -10.37
C SER A 87 -13.74 -0.99 -11.32
N GLY A 88 -12.57 -1.07 -11.97
CA GLY A 88 -12.07 -0.03 -12.88
C GLY A 88 -11.35 1.13 -12.17
N HIS A 89 -11.10 1.02 -10.87
CA HIS A 89 -10.32 1.97 -10.09
C HIS A 89 -8.98 1.35 -9.66
N GLU A 90 -7.90 2.13 -9.73
CA GLU A 90 -6.57 1.69 -9.32
C GLU A 90 -6.43 1.75 -7.79
N TRP A 91 -6.05 0.62 -7.20
CA TRP A 91 -5.62 0.49 -5.82
C TRP A 91 -4.09 0.59 -5.72
N THR A 92 -3.59 1.32 -4.73
CA THR A 92 -2.15 1.45 -4.48
C THR A 92 -1.87 1.38 -2.99
N ASP A 93 -0.91 0.55 -2.60
CA ASP A 93 -0.33 0.59 -1.27
C ASP A 93 0.88 1.52 -1.24
N PHE A 94 1.06 2.22 -0.12
CA PHE A 94 2.14 3.20 0.04
C PHE A 94 2.67 3.25 1.47
N SER A 95 3.85 3.84 1.63
CA SER A 95 4.44 4.13 2.94
C SER A 95 4.05 5.55 3.36
N PRO A 96 3.34 5.73 4.50
CA PRO A 96 2.77 7.03 4.89
C PRO A 96 3.81 8.12 5.16
N TYR A 97 5.06 7.75 5.44
CA TYR A 97 6.18 8.68 5.68
C TYR A 97 6.98 8.99 4.42
N ASP A 98 6.65 8.34 3.30
CA ASP A 98 7.39 8.43 2.05
C ASP A 98 6.52 8.97 0.93
N LEU A 99 6.60 10.29 0.72
CA LEU A 99 5.78 10.98 -0.27
C LEU A 99 5.97 10.46 -1.70
N GLU A 100 7.13 9.86 -2.01
CA GLU A 100 7.40 9.29 -3.34
C GLU A 100 6.51 8.08 -3.65
N THR A 101 6.20 7.30 -2.61
CA THR A 101 5.32 6.13 -2.73
C THR A 101 3.85 6.50 -2.86
N ILE A 102 3.48 7.74 -2.52
CA ILE A 102 2.09 8.20 -2.49
C ILE A 102 1.66 8.74 -3.86
N PRO A 103 0.52 8.29 -4.42
CA PRO A 103 -0.04 8.81 -5.67
C PRO A 103 -0.40 10.31 -5.61
N GLU A 104 -0.43 10.95 -6.78
CA GLU A 104 -0.86 12.35 -6.95
C GLU A 104 -2.24 12.44 -7.60
N ALA A 105 -3.21 11.73 -7.02
CA ALA A 105 -4.58 11.65 -7.56
C ALA A 105 -5.65 11.95 -6.50
N GLY A 106 -6.87 12.18 -6.98
CA GLY A 106 -8.09 12.20 -6.16
C GLY A 106 -8.58 10.78 -5.85
N GLY A 107 -9.17 10.58 -4.68
CA GLY A 107 -9.60 9.27 -4.23
C GLY A 107 -9.72 9.13 -2.72
N VAL A 108 -9.87 7.90 -2.26
CA VAL A 108 -10.02 7.54 -0.85
C VAL A 108 -8.77 6.82 -0.38
N TYR A 109 -8.31 7.09 0.84
CA TYR A 109 -7.16 6.42 1.45
C TYR A 109 -7.47 5.97 2.87
N ALA A 110 -6.74 4.95 3.29
CA ALA A 110 -6.73 4.45 4.65
C ALA A 110 -5.30 4.39 5.19
N PHE A 111 -5.15 4.60 6.51
CA PHE A 111 -3.92 4.30 7.24
C PHE A 111 -4.15 3.12 8.17
N TYR A 112 -3.10 2.34 8.38
CA TYR A 112 -3.13 1.16 9.23
C TYR A 112 -2.02 1.20 10.27
N ASP A 113 -2.31 0.65 11.45
CA ASP A 113 -1.32 0.45 12.50
C ASP A 113 -0.39 -0.74 12.20
N ILE A 114 0.55 -0.98 13.10
CA ILE A 114 1.50 -2.10 13.04
C ILE A 114 0.84 -3.49 13.01
N THR A 115 -0.41 -3.61 13.47
CA THR A 115 -1.18 -4.87 13.45
C THR A 115 -2.02 -5.03 12.18
N GLY A 116 -1.96 -4.05 11.28
CA GLY A 116 -2.72 -4.05 10.04
C GLY A 116 -4.18 -3.60 10.19
N ARG A 117 -4.57 -3.06 11.35
CA ARG A 117 -5.93 -2.54 11.57
C ARG A 117 -6.06 -1.13 10.99
N PRO A 118 -7.15 -0.81 10.28
CA PRO A 118 -7.35 0.55 9.79
C PRO A 118 -7.60 1.50 10.97
N VAL A 119 -6.84 2.59 11.05
CA VAL A 119 -6.94 3.60 12.13
C VAL A 119 -7.56 4.91 11.66
N TYR A 120 -7.54 5.14 10.35
CA TYR A 120 -8.02 6.36 9.73
C TYR A 120 -8.44 6.08 8.29
N VAL A 121 -9.58 6.63 7.88
CA VAL A 121 -9.98 6.76 6.47
C VAL A 121 -10.20 8.22 6.14
N GLY A 122 -9.76 8.64 4.96
CA GLY A 122 -10.08 9.96 4.45
C GLY A 122 -10.09 9.98 2.93
N LYS A 123 -10.44 11.14 2.37
CA LYS A 123 -10.37 11.37 0.93
C LYS A 123 -9.53 12.58 0.54
N SER A 124 -9.18 12.63 -0.74
CA SER A 124 -8.71 13.83 -1.42
C SER A 124 -9.50 14.03 -2.71
N ARG A 125 -9.85 15.27 -3.02
CA ARG A 125 -10.51 15.59 -4.30
C ARG A 125 -9.54 15.60 -5.47
N THR A 126 -8.28 15.95 -5.24
CA THR A 126 -7.33 16.24 -6.31
C THR A 126 -5.99 15.55 -6.12
N ASN A 127 -5.47 15.50 -4.89
CA ASN A 127 -4.13 15.00 -4.64
C ASN A 127 -4.02 14.43 -3.22
N VAL A 128 -3.93 13.11 -3.10
CA VAL A 128 -3.81 12.42 -1.82
C VAL A 128 -2.45 12.65 -1.17
N ARG A 129 -1.35 12.73 -1.93
CA ARG A 129 -0.01 13.05 -1.41
C ARG A 129 0.01 14.33 -0.57
N ARG A 130 -0.65 15.40 -1.01
CA ARG A 130 -0.78 16.64 -0.22
C ARG A 130 -1.52 16.40 1.09
N ARG A 131 -2.60 15.62 1.07
CA ARG A 131 -3.38 15.29 2.29
C ARG A 131 -2.58 14.46 3.27
N VAL A 132 -1.82 13.47 2.79
CA VAL A 132 -0.95 12.67 3.66
C VAL A 132 0.18 13.52 4.25
N LYS A 133 0.79 14.40 3.45
CA LYS A 133 1.78 15.38 3.94
C LYS A 133 1.21 16.27 5.06
N ASP A 134 -0.03 16.75 4.91
CA ASP A 134 -0.70 17.52 5.96
C ASP A 134 -0.94 16.67 7.24
N HIS A 135 -1.18 15.37 7.09
CA HIS A 135 -1.36 14.46 8.22
C HIS A 135 -0.06 14.17 8.97
N GLN A 136 1.09 14.17 8.30
CA GLN A 136 2.40 13.96 8.92
C GLN A 136 2.71 14.97 10.04
N THR A 137 2.01 16.12 10.09
CA THR A 137 2.17 17.11 11.17
C THR A 137 1.26 16.85 12.38
N ARG A 138 0.41 15.80 12.35
CA ARG A 138 -0.54 15.48 13.42
C ARG A 138 0.15 14.63 14.49
N PHE A 139 -0.18 14.87 15.76
CA PHE A 139 0.43 14.15 16.89
C PHE A 139 0.23 12.61 16.87
N TRP A 140 -0.81 12.14 16.19
CA TRP A 140 -1.16 10.73 16.05
C TRP A 140 -0.53 10.07 14.82
N PHE A 141 0.03 10.85 13.88
CA PHE A 141 0.67 10.33 12.68
C PHE A 141 2.12 9.93 12.97
N LYS A 142 2.26 8.81 13.67
CA LYS A 142 3.55 8.25 14.06
C LYS A 142 3.44 6.75 14.26
N ALA A 143 4.53 6.01 14.09
CA ALA A 143 4.60 4.62 14.49
C ALA A 143 4.36 4.50 16.01
N PRO A 144 3.71 3.42 16.50
CA PRO A 144 3.17 2.28 15.75
C PRO A 144 1.72 2.48 15.24
N LEU A 145 1.15 3.69 15.39
CA LEU A 145 -0.25 3.97 15.04
C LEU A 145 -0.48 4.08 13.53
N VAL A 146 0.52 4.56 12.79
CA VAL A 146 0.49 4.65 11.33
C VAL A 146 1.76 4.02 10.79
N GLU A 147 1.61 2.87 10.13
CA GLU A 147 2.72 2.05 9.61
C GLU A 147 2.66 1.90 8.09
N ARG A 148 1.45 1.75 7.55
CA ARG A 148 1.19 1.59 6.11
C ARG A 148 -0.07 2.35 5.68
N GLY A 149 -0.19 2.60 4.39
CA GLY A 149 -1.38 3.21 3.81
C GLY A 149 -1.80 2.53 2.52
N SER A 150 -3.08 2.66 2.20
CA SER A 150 -3.64 2.21 0.92
C SER A 150 -4.53 3.31 0.35
N PHE A 151 -4.64 3.35 -0.97
CA PHE A 151 -5.35 4.37 -1.72
C PHE A 151 -6.12 3.75 -2.88
N LEU A 152 -7.34 4.20 -3.09
CA LEU A 152 -8.17 3.88 -4.25
C LEU A 152 -8.40 5.17 -5.04
N ALA A 153 -7.89 5.20 -6.28
CA ALA A 153 -8.03 6.33 -7.19
C ALA A 153 -9.48 6.45 -7.69
N ILE A 154 -10.12 7.59 -7.42
CA ILE A 154 -11.52 7.82 -7.78
C ILE A 154 -11.65 9.24 -8.33
N GLU A 155 -11.98 9.35 -9.62
CA GLU A 155 -12.17 10.62 -10.31
C GLU A 155 -13.51 11.27 -9.98
N ASP A 156 -14.59 10.48 -9.88
CA ASP A 156 -15.93 11.01 -9.55
C ASP A 156 -15.98 11.48 -8.08
N PRO A 157 -16.17 12.79 -7.83
CA PRO A 157 -16.25 13.32 -6.47
C PRO A 157 -17.41 12.75 -5.66
N ASN A 158 -18.53 12.39 -6.30
CA ASN A 158 -19.71 11.85 -5.61
C ASN A 158 -19.47 10.41 -5.15
N LEU A 159 -18.92 9.56 -6.02
CA LEU A 159 -18.49 8.22 -5.66
C LEU A 159 -17.41 8.26 -4.57
N CYS A 160 -16.42 9.14 -4.69
CA CYS A 160 -15.36 9.32 -3.68
C CYS A 160 -15.93 9.68 -2.30
N ASN A 161 -16.90 10.61 -2.25
CA ASN A 161 -17.61 10.94 -1.01
C ASN A 161 -18.39 9.74 -0.46
N THR A 162 -19.05 8.99 -1.33
CA THR A 162 -19.89 7.84 -0.96
C THR A 162 -19.04 6.72 -0.36
N ILE A 163 -17.93 6.35 -1.01
CA ILE A 163 -17.01 5.32 -0.55
C ILE A 163 -16.37 5.70 0.78
N GLU A 164 -15.89 6.95 0.94
CA GLU A 164 -15.35 7.42 2.23
C GLU A 164 -16.37 7.26 3.36
N MET A 165 -17.62 7.69 3.14
CA MET A 165 -18.68 7.57 4.14
C MET A 165 -19.00 6.12 4.49
N ILE A 166 -19.06 5.23 3.49
CA ILE A 166 -19.30 3.80 3.70
C ILE A 166 -18.18 3.21 4.55
N LEU A 167 -16.92 3.46 4.20
CA LEU A 167 -15.77 2.93 4.94
C LEU A 167 -15.72 3.45 6.37
N ILE A 168 -15.96 4.74 6.60
CA ILE A 168 -16.02 5.31 7.95
C ILE A 168 -17.12 4.64 8.78
N LYS A 169 -18.33 4.48 8.21
CA LYS A 169 -19.45 3.84 8.92
C LYS A 169 -19.20 2.36 9.18
N PHE A 170 -18.59 1.65 8.23
CA PHE A 170 -18.28 0.23 8.34
C PHE A 170 -17.22 -0.04 9.40
N MET A 171 -16.19 0.81 9.48
CA MET A 171 -15.15 0.70 10.52
C MET A 171 -15.69 1.02 11.92
N GLY A 172 -16.75 1.83 12.02
CA GLY A 172 -17.39 2.15 13.30
C GLY A 172 -16.39 2.68 14.33
N THR A 173 -16.42 2.12 15.55
CA THR A 173 -15.55 2.50 16.68
C THR A 173 -14.06 2.23 16.41
N HIS A 174 -13.71 1.39 15.43
CA HIS A 174 -12.33 1.09 15.06
C HIS A 174 -11.68 2.19 14.20
N ALA A 175 -12.48 3.13 13.67
CA ALA A 175 -12.01 4.35 13.01
C ALA A 175 -11.45 5.36 14.04
N LEU A 176 -10.44 4.92 14.81
CA LEU A 176 -10.00 5.51 16.08
C LEU A 176 -9.72 7.02 15.95
N MET A 177 -9.20 7.45 14.79
CA MET A 177 -8.82 8.83 14.51
C MET A 177 -9.84 9.62 13.68
N ASN A 178 -10.90 8.98 13.17
CA ASN A 178 -11.98 9.70 12.50
C ASN A 178 -12.88 10.37 13.55
N SER A 179 -13.05 11.69 13.45
CA SER A 179 -13.92 12.46 14.36
C SER A 179 -15.33 12.68 13.81
N LYS A 180 -15.55 12.46 12.51
CA LYS A 180 -16.85 12.63 11.84
C LYS A 180 -17.34 11.28 11.31
N GLY A 181 -18.62 10.99 11.51
CA GLY A 181 -19.27 9.78 10.98
C GLY A 181 -19.04 8.51 11.80
N VAL A 182 -18.32 8.61 12.92
CA VAL A 182 -18.04 7.50 13.85
C VAL A 182 -19.06 7.52 14.98
N VAL A 183 -19.72 6.39 15.23
CA VAL A 183 -20.48 6.17 16.46
C VAL A 183 -19.47 5.79 17.54
N ARG A 184 -19.41 6.55 18.64
CA ARG A 184 -18.64 6.18 19.82
C ARG A 184 -19.64 5.84 20.91
N ASP A 185 -19.47 4.70 21.55
CA ASP A 185 -20.19 4.42 22.79
C ASP A 185 -19.75 5.47 23.80
N VAL A 186 -20.69 6.32 24.19
CA VAL A 186 -20.52 7.23 25.32
C VAL A 186 -20.78 6.35 26.55
N GLU A 187 -19.74 6.07 27.34
CA GLU A 187 -19.95 5.49 28.68
C GLU A 187 -20.75 6.50 29.52
N ASP A 188 -21.87 6.07 30.09
CA ASP A 188 -22.63 6.76 31.14
C ASP A 188 -21.84 6.79 32.47
#